data_AF-A0A3D5I189-F1
#
_entry.id   AF-A0A3D5I189-F1
#
_cell.length_a   1.000
_cell.length_b   1.000
_cell.length_c   1.000
_cell.angle_alpha   90.00
_cell.angle_beta   90.00
_cell.angle_gamma   90.00
#
_symmetry.space_group_name_H-M   'P 1'
#
loop_
_entity.id
_entity.type
_entity.pdbx_description
1 polymer ?
#
loop_
_entity_poly.entity_id
_entity_poly.type
_entity_poly.pdbx_seq_one_letter_code
_entity_poly.pdbx_strand_id
1 'polypeptide(L)' 'MAQVPPRHGGNLQQAALRLGCAPEQVLDFSASLVPFAPPAAVRRSLRQALALQVYPDRSYSALRQAIAL' A
#
# COMPACT_ATOMS: atom_id res chain seq x y z
N MET A 1 22.98 7.11 18.55
CA MET A 1 21.70 7.66 19.06
C MET A 1 20.65 6.59 18.88
N ALA A 2 19.92 6.19 19.93
CA ALA A 2 18.86 5.19 19.79
C ALA A 2 17.70 5.78 18.97
N GLN A 3 17.29 5.07 17.92
CA GLN A 3 16.26 5.53 16.99
C GLN A 3 14.88 5.31 17.61
N VAL A 4 14.00 6.31 17.57
CA VAL A 4 12.60 6.18 18.04
C VAL A 4 11.92 5.10 17.18
N PRO A 5 11.29 4.08 17.77
CA PRO A 5 10.60 3.07 17.00
C PRO A 5 9.43 3.69 16.21
N PRO A 6 9.20 3.26 14.96
CA PRO A 6 8.10 3.79 14.17
C PRO A 6 6.76 3.45 14.84
N ARG A 7 5.77 4.34 14.68
CA ARG A 7 4.42 4.15 15.24
C ARG A 7 3.66 2.98 14.61
N HIS A 8 4.05 2.55 13.41
CA HIS A 8 3.40 1.48 12.65
C HIS A 8 4.45 0.56 12.01
N GLY A 9 4.06 -0.67 11.68
CA GLY A 9 4.85 -1.59 10.87
C GLY A 9 4.77 -1.29 9.36
N GLY A 10 5.27 -2.21 8.54
CA GLY A 10 5.33 -2.09 7.08
C GLY A 10 6.46 -1.20 6.55
N ASN A 11 7.37 -0.76 7.43
CA ASN A 11 8.52 0.07 7.07
C ASN A 11 9.70 -0.79 6.57
N LEU A 12 9.45 -1.59 5.53
CA LEU A 12 10.39 -2.60 5.01
C LEU A 12 11.76 -2.01 4.67
N GLN A 13 11.77 -0.85 3.99
CA GLN A 13 12.99 -0.14 3.61
C GLN A 13 13.83 0.25 4.85
N GLN A 14 13.20 0.82 5.87
CA GLN A 14 13.89 1.19 7.11
C GLN A 14 14.37 -0.05 7.89
N ALA A 15 13.62 -1.15 7.86
CA ALA A 15 14.03 -2.40 8.47
C ALA A 15 15.27 -2.98 7.78
N ALA A 16 15.27 -3.04 6.45
CA ALA A 16 16.40 -3.50 5.64
C ALA A 16 17.67 -2.66 5.86
N LEU A 17 17.54 -1.33 5.87
CA LEU A 17 18.64 -0.42 6.18
C LEU A 17 19.25 -0.67 7.57
N ARG A 18 18.42 -0.93 8.59
CA ARG A 18 18.90 -1.25 9.95
C ARG A 18 19.58 -2.61 10.04
N LEU A 19 19.14 -3.57 9.22
CA LEU A 19 19.72 -4.91 9.14
C LEU A 19 20.95 -4.99 8.22
N GLY A 20 21.23 -3.95 7.44
CA GLY A 20 22.34 -3.93 6.49
C GLY A 20 22.14 -4.89 5.31
N CYS A 21 20.88 -5.13 4.92
CA CYS A 21 20.52 -6.05 3.83
C CYS A 21 19.61 -5.38 2.79
N ALA A 22 19.38 -6.07 1.67
CA ALA A 22 18.41 -5.64 0.68
C ALA A 22 16.97 -5.89 1.19
N PRO A 23 15.97 -5.03 0.85
CA PRO A 23 14.58 -5.19 1.27
C PRO A 23 13.98 -6.55 0.96
N GLU A 24 14.35 -7.16 -0.17
CA GLU A 24 13.86 -8.45 -0.63
C GLU A 24 14.35 -9.62 0.24
N GLN A 25 15.38 -9.39 1.07
CA GLN A 25 15.90 -10.37 2.03
C GLN A 25 15.15 -10.33 3.36
N VAL A 26 14.24 -9.37 3.56
CA VAL A 26 13.48 -9.20 4.80
C VAL A 26 12.10 -9.85 4.66
N LEU A 27 11.83 -10.82 5.53
CA LEU A 27 10.48 -11.36 5.70
C LEU A 27 9.69 -10.49 6.67
N ASP A 28 8.75 -9.71 6.14
CA ASP A 28 8.02 -8.69 6.90
C ASP A 28 6.75 -9.23 7.57
N PHE A 29 6.81 -9.45 8.89
CA PHE A 29 5.65 -9.75 9.74
C PHE A 29 5.08 -8.51 10.45
N SER A 30 5.58 -7.32 10.15
CA SER A 30 5.16 -6.09 10.83
C SER A 30 3.89 -5.46 10.22
N ALA A 31 3.48 -5.90 9.03
CA ALA A 31 2.24 -5.48 8.38
C ALA A 31 1.33 -6.68 8.07
N SER A 32 0.04 -6.54 8.38
CA SER A 32 -0.98 -7.57 8.13
C SER A 32 -1.45 -7.55 6.67
N LEU A 33 -0.54 -7.87 5.75
CA LEU A 33 -0.83 -7.96 4.32
C LEU A 33 -1.03 -9.41 3.88
N VAL A 34 -1.88 -9.59 2.88
CA VAL A 34 -2.05 -10.88 2.20
C VAL A 34 -0.88 -11.12 1.23
N PRO A 35 -0.43 -12.37 1.04
CA PRO A 35 0.74 -12.68 0.20
C PRO A 35 0.42 -12.70 -1.31
N PHE A 36 -0.82 -12.44 -1.71
CA PHE A 36 -1.25 -12.48 -3.09
C PHE A 36 -1.36 -11.09 -3.71
N ALA A 37 -1.14 -11.02 -5.02
CA ALA A 37 -1.31 -9.79 -5.78
C ALA A 37 -2.79 -9.32 -5.77
N PRO A 38 -3.06 -8.00 -5.90
CA PRO A 38 -4.42 -7.49 -6.02
C PRO A 38 -5.20 -8.18 -7.16
N PRO A 39 -6.53 -8.35 -7.03
CA PRO A 39 -7.37 -8.99 -8.04
C PRO A 39 -7.16 -8.40 -9.45
N ALA A 40 -7.28 -9.23 -10.48
CA ALA A 40 -7.03 -8.82 -11.87
C ALA A 40 -7.90 -7.63 -12.32
N ALA A 41 -9.15 -7.57 -11.86
CA ALA A 41 -10.05 -6.44 -12.10
C ALA A 41 -9.50 -5.14 -11.54
N VAL A 42 -9.01 -5.15 -10.29
CA VAL A 42 -8.38 -3.98 -9.64
C VAL A 42 -7.17 -3.50 -10.43
N ARG A 43 -6.28 -4.43 -10.81
CA ARG A 43 -5.08 -4.09 -11.61
C ARG A 43 -5.44 -3.46 -12.97
N ARG A 44 -6.52 -3.92 -13.61
CA ARG A 44 -7.01 -3.36 -14.88
C ARG A 44 -7.54 -1.94 -14.70
N SER A 45 -8.40 -1.73 -13.71
CA SER A 45 -8.98 -0.42 -13.41
C SER A 45 -7.90 0.61 -13.05
N LEU A 46 -6.89 0.21 -12.27
CA LEU A 46 -5.76 1.08 -11.93
C LEU A 46 -5.02 1.59 -13.18
N ARG A 47 -4.73 0.71 -14.14
CA ARG A 47 -4.04 1.11 -15.39
C ARG A 47 -4.84 2.12 -16.20
N GLN A 48 -6.17 2.00 -16.21
CA GLN A 48 -7.07 2.93 -16.91
C GLN A 48 -7.16 4.29 -16.20
N ALA A 49 -7.06 4.29 -14.87
CA ALA A 49 -7.16 5.48 -14.03
C ALA A 49 -5.85 6.27 -13.88
N LEU A 50 -4.75 5.85 -14.52
CA LEU A 50 -3.43 6.50 -14.39
C LEU A 50 -3.37 7.94 -14.90
N ALA A 51 -4.37 8.39 -15.64
CA ALA A 51 -4.52 9.80 -15.99
C ALA A 51 -5.03 10.61 -14.78
N LEU A 52 -4.20 10.75 -13.75
CA LEU A 52 -4.46 11.52 -12.53
C LEU A 52 -4.43 13.05 -12.76
N GLN A 53 -4.85 13.49 -13.95
CA GLN A 53 -4.78 14.89 -14.36
C GLN A 53 -5.95 15.73 -13.80
N VAL A 54 -7.03 15.08 -13.37
CA VAL A 54 -8.23 15.73 -12.84
C VAL A 54 -8.50 15.24 -11.43
N TYR A 55 -8.89 16.17 -10.55
CA TYR A 55 -9.32 15.81 -9.20
C TYR A 55 -10.52 14.84 -9.25
N PRO A 56 -10.56 13.82 -8.37
CA PRO A 56 -11.69 12.90 -8.32
C PRO A 56 -12.96 13.63 -7.87
N ASP A 57 -14.12 12.99 -8.12
CA ASP A 57 -15.40 13.42 -7.56
C ASP A 57 -15.28 13.55 -6.03
N ARG A 58 -15.45 14.78 -5.53
CA ARG A 58 -15.32 15.11 -4.10
C ARG A 58 -16.36 14.43 -3.22
N SER A 59 -17.50 14.06 -3.79
CA SER A 59 -18.56 13.36 -3.07
C SER A 59 -18.28 11.86 -2.95
N TYR A 60 -17.40 11.32 -3.80
CA TYR A 60 -17.14 9.89 -3.96
C TYR A 60 -18.42 9.09 -4.19
N SER A 61 -19.36 9.62 -4.97
CA SER A 61 -20.73 9.07 -5.08
C SER A 61 -20.72 7.62 -5.56
N ALA A 62 -19.98 7.31 -6.62
CA ALA A 62 -19.88 5.96 -7.17
C ALA A 62 -19.23 4.97 -6.18
N LEU A 63 -18.21 5.41 -5.44
CA LEU A 63 -17.55 4.58 -4.42
C LEU A 63 -18.49 4.27 -3.25
N ARG A 64 -19.19 5.29 -2.73
CA ARG A 64 -20.17 5.12 -1.64
C ARG A 64 -21.27 4.14 -2.03
N GLN A 65 -21.82 4.27 -3.24
CA GLN A 65 -22.85 3.36 -3.75
C GLN A 65 -22.34 1.91 -3.85
N ALA A 66 -21.09 1.70 -4.29
CA ALA A 66 -20.51 0.37 -4.40
C ALA A 66 -20.27 -0.31 -3.02
N ILE A 67 -20.01 0.47 -1.97
CA ILE A 67 -19.75 -0.04 -0.61
C ILE A 67 -21.04 -0.20 0.21
N ALA A 68 -22.09 0.57 -0.07
CA ALA A 68 -23.32 0.60 0.72
C ALA A 68 -24.25 -0.62 0.54
N LEU A 69 -23.91 -1.54 -0.36
CA LEU A 69 -24.60 -2.82 -0.58
C LEU A 69 -24.09 -3.89 0.40
#